data_AF-A0A532EDJ2-F1
#
_entry.id   AF-A0A532EDJ2-F1
#
_cell.length_a   1.000
_cell.length_b   1.000
_cell.length_c   1.000
_cell.angle_alpha   90.00
_cell.angle_beta   90.00
_cell.angle_gamma   90.00
#
_symmetry.space_group_name_H-M   'P 1'
#
loop_
_entity.id
_entity.type
_entity.pdbx_description
1 polymer ?
#
loop_
_entity_poly.entity_id
_entity_poly.type
_entity_poly.pdbx_seq_one_letter_code
_entity_poly.pdbx_strand_id
1 'polypeptide(L)'
;MFVTQAQSGEPSLDGVACVQCHLIKQVDRTKQPPEPKYDLGSKTMYGPYKDFAQNLAHQSMELGLFHKSDLCLNCHQVVPAAADLGKSNDLLGNWDQSKAVKSGKECQTCHMPEQVGESANGEAKRKVANHTFPGRIGQLRQEAAKLEVSTKVEGEKTTVTVAVQSLVPHNLPTTHPGWASVVLELDIKGKNLKTVFNDKRVYGRTYADAKGQKTVFDFEAIKVLEETVLKPEEKRVETFTFTTPKDTKTFDVEAILSYAPVTGPSAFLQRIEAESSKGAQDPVFQSIPIAKFSENIPVAR
;
A
#
# COMPACT_ATOMS: atom_id res chain seq x y z
N MET A 1 25.41 18.67 -3.83
CA MET A 1 24.90 17.75 -2.81
C MET A 1 23.75 16.92 -3.36
N PHE A 2 22.58 17.49 -3.69
CA PHE A 2 21.43 16.71 -4.18
C PHE A 2 21.62 16.00 -5.54
N VAL A 3 22.32 16.63 -6.50
CA VAL A 3 22.67 15.98 -7.78
C VAL A 3 23.67 14.84 -7.56
N THR A 4 24.69 15.05 -6.73
CA THR A 4 25.67 14.04 -6.31
C THR A 4 25.00 12.84 -5.61
N GLN A 5 23.90 13.09 -4.93
CA GLN A 5 23.11 12.09 -4.21
C GLN A 5 22.15 11.31 -5.13
N ALA A 6 21.51 11.97 -6.09
CA ALA A 6 20.81 11.27 -7.17
C ALA A 6 21.79 10.42 -8.02
N GLN A 7 23.03 10.89 -8.18
CA GLN A 7 24.11 10.18 -8.87
C GLN A 7 24.69 9.01 -8.08
N SER A 8 24.69 9.06 -6.73
CA SER A 8 25.31 8.00 -5.92
C SER A 8 24.48 6.72 -5.88
N GLY A 9 23.16 6.82 -6.14
CA GLY A 9 22.24 5.69 -5.99
C GLY A 9 22.14 5.19 -4.53
N GLU A 10 22.71 5.92 -3.57
CA GLU A 10 22.68 5.53 -2.16
C GLU A 10 21.30 5.83 -1.54
N PRO A 11 20.59 4.80 -1.02
CA PRO A 11 19.29 4.99 -0.37
C PRO A 11 19.40 5.53 1.06
N SER A 12 20.57 6.05 1.47
CA SER A 12 20.89 6.43 2.87
C SER A 12 20.17 7.68 3.39
N LEU A 13 19.31 8.30 2.58
CA LEU A 13 18.33 9.27 3.07
C LEU A 13 16.93 8.63 2.99
N ASP A 14 16.36 8.33 4.14
CA ASP A 14 14.96 7.93 4.24
C ASP A 14 14.06 9.08 3.75
N GLY A 15 13.47 8.89 2.57
CA GLY A 15 12.43 9.77 2.03
C GLY A 15 12.55 10.04 0.53
N VAL A 16 11.41 10.33 -0.10
CA VAL A 16 11.35 10.83 -1.48
C VAL A 16 11.76 12.30 -1.49
N ALA A 17 13.03 12.58 -1.75
CA ALA A 17 13.58 13.92 -1.90
C ALA A 17 13.16 14.56 -3.24
N CYS A 18 13.04 15.89 -3.27
CA CYS A 18 12.57 16.62 -4.45
C CYS A 18 13.32 16.22 -5.74
N VAL A 19 14.66 16.11 -5.67
CA VAL A 19 15.49 15.80 -6.84
C VAL A 19 15.30 14.40 -7.41
N GLN A 20 14.76 13.44 -6.64
CA GLN A 20 14.56 12.08 -7.11
C GLN A 20 13.43 11.99 -8.15
N CYS A 21 12.45 12.90 -8.08
CA CYS A 21 11.41 13.04 -9.10
C CYS A 21 11.71 14.21 -10.05
N HIS A 22 12.06 15.37 -9.50
CA HIS A 22 12.15 16.62 -10.26
C HIS A 22 13.36 16.71 -11.21
N LEU A 23 14.32 15.78 -11.15
CA LEU A 23 15.38 15.66 -12.17
C LEU A 23 15.02 14.70 -13.32
N ILE A 24 13.89 13.98 -13.24
CA ILE A 24 13.50 13.02 -14.28
C ILE A 24 12.91 13.78 -15.47
N LYS A 25 13.56 13.67 -16.63
CA LYS A 25 13.09 14.27 -17.90
C LYS A 25 12.36 13.29 -18.81
N GLN A 26 12.52 11.99 -18.57
CA GLN A 26 11.87 10.92 -19.33
C GLN A 26 11.86 9.63 -18.50
N VAL A 27 10.86 8.78 -18.70
CA VAL A 27 10.84 7.40 -18.23
C VAL A 27 10.73 6.47 -19.44
N ASP A 28 11.64 5.52 -19.56
CA ASP A 28 11.63 4.50 -20.62
C ASP A 28 10.78 3.30 -20.20
N ARG A 29 9.56 3.24 -20.73
CA ARG A 29 8.60 2.15 -20.49
C ARG A 29 8.92 0.85 -21.23
N THR A 30 9.94 0.82 -22.08
CA THR A 30 10.38 -0.40 -22.76
C THR A 30 11.28 -1.27 -21.86
N LYS A 31 11.77 -0.71 -20.75
CA LYS A 31 12.53 -1.40 -19.70
C LYS A 31 11.59 -1.92 -18.61
N GLN A 32 12.03 -2.97 -17.90
CA GLN A 32 11.32 -3.55 -16.77
C GLN A 32 12.31 -3.71 -15.59
N PRO A 33 12.18 -2.92 -14.50
CA PRO A 33 11.23 -1.81 -14.32
C PRO A 33 11.51 -0.64 -15.29
N PRO A 34 10.54 0.29 -15.46
CA PRO A 34 10.74 1.48 -16.28
C PRO A 34 11.96 2.30 -15.83
N GLU A 35 12.80 2.70 -16.77
CA GLU A 35 14.08 3.34 -16.46
C GLU A 35 13.96 4.87 -16.50
N PRO A 36 14.26 5.59 -15.40
CA PRO A 36 14.24 7.05 -15.39
C PRO A 36 15.50 7.61 -16.06
N LYS A 37 15.34 8.65 -16.87
CA LYS A 37 16.45 9.46 -17.38
C LYS A 37 16.51 10.78 -16.63
N TYR A 38 17.60 10.97 -15.90
CA TYR A 38 17.85 12.18 -15.13
C TYR A 38 18.52 13.27 -15.98
N ASP A 39 18.21 14.54 -15.71
CA ASP A 39 19.01 15.68 -16.17
C ASP A 39 19.96 16.14 -15.05
N LEU A 40 21.21 15.72 -15.15
CA LEU A 40 22.24 15.99 -14.14
C LEU A 40 23.14 17.18 -14.52
N GLY A 41 23.03 17.69 -15.75
CA GLY A 41 23.96 18.67 -16.31
C GLY A 41 23.45 20.11 -16.31
N SER A 42 22.14 20.31 -16.41
CA SER A 42 21.53 21.63 -16.63
C SER A 42 21.20 22.42 -15.36
N LYS A 43 21.17 21.76 -14.19
CA LYS A 43 20.50 22.27 -12.97
C LYS A 43 19.04 22.67 -13.22
N THR A 44 18.36 22.03 -14.17
CA THR A 44 16.92 22.19 -14.39
C THR A 44 16.14 21.22 -13.53
N MET A 45 15.11 21.72 -12.86
CA MET A 45 14.10 20.94 -12.15
C MET A 45 12.79 21.00 -12.94
N TYR A 46 12.23 19.85 -13.25
CA TYR A 46 11.01 19.73 -14.03
C TYR A 46 9.79 19.69 -13.13
N GLY A 47 8.66 20.20 -13.57
CA GLY A 47 7.42 20.18 -12.81
C GLY A 47 6.18 20.28 -13.69
N PRO A 48 4.97 20.24 -13.10
CA PRO A 48 3.72 20.24 -13.85
C PRO A 48 3.27 21.63 -14.34
N TYR A 49 3.90 22.71 -13.87
CA TYR A 49 3.42 24.09 -14.07
C TYR A 49 4.12 24.79 -15.25
N LYS A 50 3.33 25.50 -16.05
CA LYS A 50 3.81 26.43 -17.09
C LYS A 50 4.33 27.73 -16.51
N ASP A 51 3.68 28.20 -15.45
CA ASP A 51 3.91 29.46 -14.76
C ASP A 51 4.75 29.25 -13.49
N PHE A 52 5.80 28.43 -13.61
CA PHE A 52 6.77 28.23 -12.54
C PHE A 52 7.47 29.55 -12.17
N ALA A 53 7.73 29.79 -10.89
CA ALA A 53 8.48 30.98 -10.52
C ALA A 53 9.97 30.82 -10.83
N GLN A 54 10.58 31.93 -11.24
CA GLN A 54 12.02 32.04 -11.37
C GLN A 54 12.65 32.11 -9.98
N ASN A 55 13.77 31.43 -9.79
CA ASN A 55 14.53 31.45 -8.55
C ASN A 55 16.03 31.33 -8.83
N LEU A 56 16.86 31.60 -7.82
CA LEU A 56 18.32 31.58 -7.94
C LEU A 56 18.94 30.20 -7.66
N ALA A 57 18.16 29.24 -7.18
CA ALA A 57 18.66 27.93 -6.76
C ALA A 57 18.83 26.97 -7.94
N HIS A 58 17.86 26.96 -8.87
CA HIS A 58 17.85 26.10 -10.05
C HIS A 58 16.95 26.69 -11.14
N GLN A 59 17.12 26.22 -12.38
CA GLN A 59 16.14 26.49 -13.43
C GLN A 59 14.90 25.63 -13.19
N SER A 60 13.73 26.13 -13.57
CA SER A 60 12.48 25.38 -13.52
C SER A 60 11.94 25.23 -14.94
N MET A 61 11.30 24.10 -15.24
CA MET A 61 10.73 23.83 -16.56
C MET A 61 9.46 22.98 -16.45
N GLU A 62 8.44 23.30 -17.23
CA GLU A 62 7.27 22.43 -17.37
C GLU A 62 7.66 21.13 -18.06
N LEU A 63 7.17 19.99 -17.56
CA LEU A 63 7.23 18.72 -18.25
C LEU A 63 5.95 17.91 -18.02
N GLY A 64 5.31 17.49 -19.12
CA GLY A 64 4.05 16.72 -19.07
C GLY A 64 4.14 15.39 -18.30
N LEU A 65 5.35 14.84 -18.12
CA LEU A 65 5.61 13.65 -17.30
C LEU A 65 5.08 13.78 -15.85
N PHE A 66 5.06 14.99 -15.29
CA PHE A 66 4.60 15.22 -13.92
C PHE A 66 3.09 15.07 -13.74
N HIS A 67 2.34 14.98 -14.84
CA HIS A 67 0.91 14.64 -14.87
C HIS A 67 0.65 13.16 -15.16
N LYS A 68 1.68 12.31 -15.18
CA LYS A 68 1.59 10.90 -15.59
C LYS A 68 2.06 9.94 -14.53
N SER A 69 1.37 8.81 -14.41
CA SER A 69 1.75 7.71 -13.50
C SER A 69 3.15 7.16 -13.80
N ASP A 70 3.64 7.32 -15.04
CA ASP A 70 5.00 6.95 -15.47
C ASP A 70 6.10 7.42 -14.52
N LEU A 71 5.94 8.61 -13.91
CA LEU A 71 6.89 9.15 -12.93
C LEU A 71 7.02 8.27 -11.69
N CYS A 72 5.98 7.51 -11.34
CA CYS A 72 5.95 6.65 -10.15
C CYS A 72 6.40 5.22 -10.47
N LEU A 73 6.24 4.76 -11.71
CA LEU A 73 6.44 3.36 -12.08
C LEU A 73 7.90 2.93 -12.04
N ASN A 74 8.85 3.86 -12.18
CA ASN A 74 10.28 3.56 -12.09
C ASN A 74 10.67 2.96 -10.73
N CYS A 75 9.93 3.27 -9.66
CA CYS A 75 10.16 2.73 -8.32
C CYS A 75 9.02 1.82 -7.84
N HIS A 76 7.77 2.09 -8.21
CA HIS A 76 6.60 1.41 -7.64
C HIS A 76 6.11 0.19 -8.44
N GLN A 77 6.60 -0.03 -9.66
CA GLN A 77 6.13 -1.17 -10.45
C GLN A 77 6.75 -2.50 -10.00
N VAL A 78 8.06 -2.53 -9.74
CA VAL A 78 8.78 -3.70 -9.26
C VAL A 78 9.82 -3.23 -8.26
N VAL A 79 10.07 -4.02 -7.23
CA VAL A 79 11.19 -3.77 -6.32
C VAL A 79 12.50 -3.98 -7.10
N PRO A 80 13.39 -2.98 -7.20
CA PRO A 80 14.64 -3.12 -7.96
C PRO A 80 15.48 -4.34 -7.55
N ALA A 81 15.55 -4.64 -6.25
CA ALA A 81 16.33 -5.77 -5.73
C ALA A 81 15.77 -7.15 -6.12
N ALA A 82 14.52 -7.20 -6.60
CA ALA A 82 13.85 -8.41 -7.07
C ALA A 82 13.34 -8.24 -8.51
N ALA A 83 13.98 -7.38 -9.30
CA ALA A 83 13.63 -7.14 -10.70
C ALA A 83 13.79 -8.41 -11.57
N ASP A 84 14.75 -9.27 -11.25
CA ASP A 84 15.01 -10.54 -11.95
C ASP A 84 13.88 -11.57 -11.81
N LEU A 85 12.97 -11.38 -10.85
CA LEU A 85 11.73 -12.17 -10.75
C LEU A 85 10.73 -11.82 -11.87
N GLY A 86 10.99 -10.76 -12.63
CA GLY A 86 10.19 -10.34 -13.76
C GLY A 86 8.75 -10.02 -13.37
N LYS A 87 7.81 -10.29 -14.28
CA LYS A 87 6.38 -10.01 -14.09
C LYS A 87 5.74 -10.71 -12.88
N SER A 88 6.37 -11.76 -12.37
CA SER A 88 5.88 -12.48 -11.18
C SER A 88 5.95 -11.62 -9.90
N ASN A 89 6.73 -10.55 -9.92
CA ASN A 89 6.92 -9.62 -8.81
C ASN A 89 6.36 -8.22 -9.09
N ASP A 90 5.46 -8.08 -10.08
CA ASP A 90 4.81 -6.80 -10.36
C ASP A 90 3.93 -6.40 -9.15
N LEU A 91 4.30 -5.29 -8.52
CA LEU A 91 3.63 -4.84 -7.31
C LEU A 91 2.22 -4.36 -7.56
N LEU A 92 1.95 -3.82 -8.75
CA LEU A 92 0.71 -3.14 -9.10
C LEU A 92 -0.35 -4.08 -9.71
N GLY A 93 0.08 -5.19 -10.31
CA GLY A 93 -0.80 -6.11 -11.03
C GLY A 93 -1.30 -5.47 -12.33
N ASN A 94 -2.52 -5.80 -12.76
CA ASN A 94 -3.11 -5.24 -13.99
C ASN A 94 -3.73 -3.84 -13.77
N TRP A 95 -2.98 -2.96 -13.12
CA TRP A 95 -3.48 -1.65 -12.69
C TRP A 95 -3.87 -0.75 -13.86
N ASP A 96 -3.14 -0.88 -14.97
CA ASP A 96 -3.36 -0.19 -16.24
C ASP A 96 -4.71 -0.54 -16.89
N GLN A 97 -5.30 -1.67 -16.50
CA GLN A 97 -6.61 -2.12 -16.97
C GLN A 97 -7.76 -1.74 -16.02
N SER A 98 -7.47 -1.12 -14.87
CA SER A 98 -8.47 -0.68 -13.88
C SER A 98 -9.42 0.37 -14.44
N LYS A 99 -10.59 0.51 -13.81
CA LYS A 99 -11.56 1.56 -14.17
C LYS A 99 -10.97 2.96 -13.94
N ALA A 100 -10.22 3.14 -12.85
CA ALA A 100 -9.60 4.42 -12.53
C ALA A 100 -8.66 4.89 -13.66
N VAL A 101 -7.74 4.03 -14.10
CA VAL A 101 -6.79 4.38 -15.17
C VAL A 101 -7.52 4.60 -16.50
N LYS A 102 -8.50 3.75 -16.84
CA LYS A 102 -9.33 3.92 -18.04
C LYS A 102 -10.13 5.23 -18.04
N SER A 103 -10.47 5.75 -16.86
CA SER A 103 -11.11 7.07 -16.70
C SER A 103 -10.14 8.25 -16.72
N GLY A 104 -8.85 8.00 -16.96
CA GLY A 104 -7.80 9.03 -17.00
C GLY A 104 -7.29 9.47 -15.64
N LYS A 105 -7.59 8.72 -14.56
CA LYS A 105 -7.00 8.98 -13.24
C LYS A 105 -5.58 8.42 -13.20
N GLU A 106 -4.67 9.22 -12.67
CA GLU A 106 -3.25 8.89 -12.54
C GLU A 106 -2.92 8.65 -11.05
N CYS A 107 -1.77 8.06 -10.74
CA CYS A 107 -1.34 7.81 -9.36
C CYS A 107 -1.45 9.06 -8.47
N GLN A 108 -1.07 10.22 -9.02
CA GLN A 108 -1.10 11.53 -8.39
C GLN A 108 -2.51 11.93 -7.94
N THR A 109 -3.57 11.49 -8.63
CA THR A 109 -4.96 11.86 -8.29
C THR A 109 -5.33 11.45 -6.87
N CYS A 110 -4.84 10.29 -6.42
CA CYS A 110 -5.09 9.79 -5.07
C CYS A 110 -3.90 9.99 -4.13
N HIS A 111 -2.67 9.80 -4.61
CA HIS A 111 -1.46 9.85 -3.78
C HIS A 111 -0.78 11.22 -3.70
N MET A 112 -1.22 12.19 -4.50
CA MET A 112 -0.78 13.58 -4.42
C MET A 112 -2.00 14.52 -4.56
N PRO A 113 -3.02 14.38 -3.70
CA PRO A 113 -4.25 15.15 -3.84
C PRO A 113 -3.97 16.65 -3.80
N GLU A 114 -4.80 17.43 -4.47
CA GLU A 114 -4.65 18.88 -4.51
C GLU A 114 -4.74 19.47 -3.09
N GLN A 115 -3.84 20.40 -2.78
CA GLN A 115 -3.87 21.23 -1.58
C GLN A 115 -3.56 22.69 -1.94
N VAL A 116 -3.85 23.63 -1.04
CA VAL A 116 -3.43 25.03 -1.20
C VAL A 116 -2.14 25.26 -0.44
N GLY A 117 -1.09 25.69 -1.12
CA GLY A 117 0.23 25.89 -0.52
C GLY A 117 1.18 26.65 -1.44
N GLU A 118 2.41 26.84 -0.97
CA GLU A 118 3.49 27.40 -1.77
C GLU A 118 4.15 26.27 -2.57
N SER A 119 4.47 26.52 -3.85
CA SER A 119 5.16 25.52 -4.68
C SER A 119 6.68 25.59 -4.51
N ALA A 120 7.17 26.75 -4.10
CA ALA A 120 8.52 27.01 -3.60
C ALA A 120 8.46 28.07 -2.50
N ASN A 121 9.45 28.07 -1.60
CA ASN A 121 9.50 28.99 -0.47
C ASN A 121 9.36 30.45 -0.91
N GLY A 122 8.35 31.15 -0.38
CA GLY A 122 8.11 32.56 -0.66
C GLY A 122 7.32 32.85 -1.94
N GLU A 123 6.80 31.82 -2.62
CA GLU A 123 5.82 32.01 -3.68
C GLU A 123 4.42 32.32 -3.13
N ALA A 124 3.58 32.95 -3.97
CA ALA A 124 2.15 33.03 -3.70
C ALA A 124 1.53 31.63 -3.59
N LYS A 125 0.67 31.47 -2.58
CA LYS A 125 -0.10 30.23 -2.40
C LYS A 125 -0.96 29.96 -3.63
N ARG A 126 -0.92 28.73 -4.10
CA ARG A 126 -1.71 28.22 -5.23
C ARG A 126 -2.15 26.79 -4.97
N LYS A 127 -2.93 26.24 -5.90
CA LYS A 127 -3.23 24.81 -5.91
C LYS A 127 -1.97 24.02 -6.25
N VAL A 128 -1.51 23.22 -5.31
CA VAL A 128 -0.31 22.40 -5.43
C VAL A 128 -0.61 20.93 -5.16
N ALA A 129 0.16 20.04 -5.76
CA ALA A 129 0.09 18.62 -5.44
C ALA A 129 0.62 18.40 -4.01
N ASN A 130 -0.10 17.61 -3.22
CA ASN A 130 0.33 17.27 -1.86
C ASN A 130 1.48 16.26 -1.90
N HIS A 131 2.62 16.63 -1.32
CA HIS A 131 3.83 15.80 -1.25
C HIS A 131 4.00 15.06 0.09
N THR A 132 2.94 14.96 0.90
CA THR A 132 2.95 14.06 2.08
C THR A 132 2.78 12.59 1.71
N PHE A 133 2.41 12.30 0.45
CA PHE A 133 2.21 10.96 -0.09
C PHE A 133 1.41 10.04 0.85
N PRO A 134 0.10 10.34 1.10
CA PRO A 134 -0.71 9.56 2.01
C PRO A 134 -0.66 8.07 1.66
N GLY A 135 -0.03 7.31 2.55
CA GLY A 135 0.22 5.88 2.44
C GLY A 135 -0.63 5.10 3.44
N ARG A 136 0.01 4.17 4.17
CA ARG A 136 -0.61 3.30 5.21
C ARG A 136 -1.37 4.08 6.29
N ILE A 137 -0.96 5.31 6.58
CA ILE A 137 -1.51 6.15 7.64
C ILE A 137 -2.36 7.27 7.01
N GLY A 138 -3.55 7.48 7.56
CA GLY A 138 -4.48 8.53 7.12
C GLY A 138 -5.77 8.00 6.49
N GLN A 139 -6.73 8.90 6.28
CA GLN A 139 -8.10 8.56 5.87
C GLN A 139 -8.16 7.90 4.48
N LEU A 140 -7.28 8.26 3.55
CA LEU A 140 -7.27 7.76 2.17
C LEU A 140 -7.26 6.21 2.10
N ARG A 141 -6.50 5.54 2.97
CA ARG A 141 -6.42 4.07 2.95
C ARG A 141 -7.48 3.37 3.78
N GLN A 142 -8.23 4.09 4.62
CA GLN A 142 -9.44 3.55 5.25
C GLN A 142 -10.56 3.35 4.21
N GLU A 143 -10.45 3.99 3.05
CA GLU A 143 -11.38 3.83 1.93
C GLU A 143 -10.86 2.82 0.87
N ALA A 144 -9.79 2.07 1.17
CA ALA A 144 -9.16 1.18 0.19
C ALA A 144 -9.97 -0.09 -0.11
N ALA A 145 -10.87 -0.50 0.80
CA ALA A 145 -11.72 -1.66 0.63
C ALA A 145 -12.99 -1.56 1.49
N LYS A 146 -14.01 -2.35 1.14
CA LYS A 146 -15.23 -2.50 1.94
C LYS A 146 -15.56 -3.96 2.18
N LEU A 147 -16.35 -4.22 3.22
CA LEU A 147 -16.83 -5.55 3.60
C LEU A 147 -18.33 -5.67 3.37
N GLU A 148 -18.76 -6.79 2.81
CA GLU A 148 -20.15 -7.26 2.82
C GLU A 148 -20.15 -8.61 3.53
N VAL A 149 -20.86 -8.74 4.65
CA VAL A 149 -20.86 -9.94 5.49
C VAL A 149 -22.27 -10.53 5.52
N SER A 150 -22.34 -11.86 5.42
CA SER A 150 -23.60 -12.60 5.58
C SER A 150 -23.36 -13.83 6.44
N THR A 151 -24.27 -14.07 7.39
CA THR A 151 -24.20 -15.21 8.31
C THR A 151 -25.35 -16.17 8.06
N LYS A 152 -25.05 -17.47 7.97
CA LYS A 152 -26.03 -18.55 7.85
C LYS A 152 -25.87 -19.52 9.01
N VAL A 153 -26.91 -19.67 9.81
CA VAL A 153 -26.96 -20.62 10.94
C VAL A 153 -27.76 -21.86 10.52
N GLU A 154 -27.13 -23.03 10.57
CA GLU A 154 -27.70 -24.33 10.18
C GLU A 154 -27.50 -25.33 11.32
N GLY A 155 -28.38 -25.28 12.32
CA GLY A 155 -28.29 -26.12 13.52
C GLY A 155 -26.95 -25.91 14.24
N GLU A 156 -26.15 -26.98 14.34
CA GLU A 156 -24.86 -26.94 15.03
C GLU A 156 -23.74 -26.24 14.25
N LYS A 157 -23.98 -25.88 12.99
CA LYS A 157 -22.97 -25.28 12.11
C LYS A 157 -23.39 -23.86 11.72
N THR A 158 -22.50 -22.90 11.92
CA THR A 158 -22.65 -21.55 11.37
C THR A 158 -21.61 -21.33 10.27
N THR A 159 -22.04 -20.70 9.18
CA THR A 159 -21.17 -20.24 8.09
C THR A 159 -21.24 -18.73 7.99
N VAL A 160 -20.10 -18.05 8.07
CA VAL A 160 -19.98 -16.62 7.78
C VAL A 160 -19.25 -16.46 6.45
N THR A 161 -19.88 -15.74 5.53
CA THR A 161 -19.29 -15.36 4.25
C THR A 161 -18.96 -13.88 4.29
N VAL A 162 -17.70 -13.55 4.04
CA VAL A 162 -17.20 -12.19 3.98
C VAL A 162 -16.74 -11.90 2.56
N ALA A 163 -17.42 -10.98 1.87
CA ALA A 163 -16.95 -10.46 0.60
C ALA A 163 -16.13 -9.18 0.83
N VAL A 164 -14.85 -9.26 0.50
CA VAL A 164 -13.90 -8.15 0.53
C VAL A 164 -13.82 -7.53 -0.87
N GLN A 165 -14.25 -6.28 -1.00
CA GLN A 165 -14.17 -5.53 -2.25
C GLN A 165 -13.00 -4.55 -2.17
N SER A 166 -11.98 -4.75 -3.01
CA SER A 166 -10.93 -3.77 -3.24
C SER A 166 -11.51 -2.56 -3.99
N LEU A 167 -11.23 -1.35 -3.52
CA LEU A 167 -11.67 -0.10 -4.16
C LEU A 167 -10.52 0.64 -4.85
N VAL A 168 -9.33 0.03 -4.85
CA VAL A 168 -8.10 0.63 -5.42
C VAL A 168 -7.73 -0.02 -6.75
N PRO A 169 -7.12 0.75 -7.68
CA PRO A 169 -6.81 0.31 -9.03
C PRO A 169 -5.52 -0.51 -9.15
N HIS A 170 -4.89 -0.88 -8.05
CA HIS A 170 -3.65 -1.66 -8.00
C HIS A 170 -3.79 -2.78 -6.96
N ASN A 171 -2.84 -3.70 -6.87
CA ASN A 171 -2.87 -4.73 -5.82
C ASN A 171 -2.92 -4.09 -4.41
N LEU A 172 -3.60 -4.75 -3.47
CA LEU A 172 -3.78 -4.33 -2.10
C LEU A 172 -3.41 -5.48 -1.13
N PRO A 173 -2.34 -5.35 -0.34
CA PRO A 173 -1.35 -4.26 -0.33
C PRO A 173 -0.38 -4.34 -1.52
N THR A 174 0.18 -3.19 -1.90
CA THR A 174 1.18 -3.03 -2.98
C THR A 174 2.61 -3.09 -2.47
N THR A 175 2.84 -2.64 -1.25
CA THR A 175 4.18 -2.39 -0.69
C THR A 175 4.91 -3.69 -0.34
N HIS A 176 6.22 -3.55 -0.06
CA HIS A 176 7.07 -4.60 0.48
C HIS A 176 6.35 -5.44 1.56
N PRO A 177 6.36 -6.78 1.50
CA PRO A 177 5.53 -7.62 2.37
C PRO A 177 5.90 -7.51 3.86
N GLY A 178 7.15 -7.22 4.20
CA GLY A 178 7.53 -6.84 5.58
C GLY A 178 6.88 -5.54 6.09
N TRP A 179 6.52 -4.60 5.21
CA TRP A 179 5.96 -3.30 5.59
C TRP A 179 4.42 -3.26 5.58
N ALA A 180 3.78 -4.06 4.73
CA ALA A 180 2.33 -4.19 4.76
C ALA A 180 1.85 -5.57 4.30
N SER A 181 1.05 -6.19 5.16
CA SER A 181 0.01 -7.16 4.79
C SER A 181 -1.35 -6.57 5.13
N VAL A 182 -2.41 -7.01 4.45
CA VAL A 182 -3.79 -6.75 4.87
C VAL A 182 -4.34 -8.02 5.52
N VAL A 183 -5.01 -7.90 6.65
CA VAL A 183 -5.56 -9.04 7.39
C VAL A 183 -7.06 -8.83 7.56
N LEU A 184 -7.83 -9.84 7.16
CA LEU A 184 -9.22 -10.00 7.55
C LEU A 184 -9.27 -10.91 8.77
N GLU A 185 -9.68 -10.38 9.90
CA GLU A 185 -9.91 -11.12 11.14
C GLU A 185 -11.41 -11.30 11.35
N LEU A 186 -11.83 -12.52 11.70
CA LEU A 186 -13.19 -12.84 12.10
C LEU A 186 -13.17 -13.33 13.55
N ASP A 187 -13.90 -12.63 14.41
CA ASP A 187 -14.11 -12.96 15.80
C ASP A 187 -15.60 -13.25 16.04
N ILE A 188 -15.89 -14.35 16.71
CA ILE A 188 -17.24 -14.72 17.13
C ILE A 188 -17.32 -14.60 18.64
N LYS A 189 -18.17 -13.70 19.14
CA LYS A 189 -18.38 -13.50 20.57
C LYS A 189 -19.66 -14.20 21.00
N GLY A 190 -19.51 -15.19 21.90
CA GLY A 190 -20.63 -15.91 22.49
C GLY A 190 -21.17 -15.21 23.74
N LYS A 191 -21.63 -16.02 24.70
CA LYS A 191 -22.12 -15.52 25.99
C LYS A 191 -21.08 -14.64 26.69
N ASN A 192 -21.54 -13.52 27.26
CA ASN A 192 -20.71 -12.54 27.98
C ASN A 192 -19.54 -11.99 27.13
N LEU A 193 -19.73 -11.88 25.81
CA LEU A 193 -18.73 -11.38 24.86
C LEU A 193 -17.43 -12.20 24.80
N LYS A 194 -17.46 -13.45 25.28
CA LYS A 194 -16.29 -14.34 25.20
C LYS A 194 -16.07 -14.75 23.74
N THR A 195 -14.85 -14.59 23.23
CA THR A 195 -14.48 -15.16 21.92
C THR A 195 -14.60 -16.69 21.98
N VAL A 196 -15.47 -17.25 21.13
CA VAL A 196 -15.73 -18.70 21.02
C VAL A 196 -15.20 -19.29 19.72
N PHE A 197 -14.96 -18.44 18.71
CA PHE A 197 -14.25 -18.80 17.49
C PHE A 197 -13.48 -17.57 16.99
N ASN A 198 -12.30 -17.81 16.44
CA ASN A 198 -11.55 -16.81 15.69
C ASN A 198 -10.82 -17.46 14.52
N ASP A 199 -10.71 -16.74 13.41
CA ASP A 199 -9.92 -17.14 12.25
C ASP A 199 -9.51 -15.88 11.47
N LYS A 200 -8.51 -15.99 10.60
CA LYS A 200 -8.04 -14.88 9.79
C LYS A 200 -7.60 -15.29 8.39
N ARG A 201 -7.62 -14.31 7.48
CA ARG A 201 -7.05 -14.40 6.14
C ARG A 201 -6.02 -13.30 5.97
N VAL A 202 -4.85 -13.65 5.47
CA VAL A 202 -3.75 -12.72 5.24
C VAL A 202 -3.59 -12.50 3.74
N TYR A 203 -3.72 -11.26 3.32
CA TYR A 203 -3.48 -10.81 1.95
C TYR A 203 -2.10 -10.14 1.89
N GLY A 204 -1.18 -10.76 1.17
CA GLY A 204 0.19 -10.29 1.07
C GLY A 204 1.03 -11.13 0.13
N ARG A 205 2.35 -10.98 0.25
CA ARG A 205 3.33 -11.79 -0.46
C ARG A 205 4.28 -12.47 0.50
N THR A 206 4.80 -13.62 0.09
CA THR A 206 5.93 -14.28 0.74
C THR A 206 6.90 -14.78 -0.31
N TYR A 207 8.18 -14.57 -0.07
CA TYR A 207 9.25 -14.96 -0.97
C TYR A 207 10.02 -16.16 -0.44
N ALA A 208 10.78 -16.82 -1.31
CA ALA A 208 11.85 -17.72 -0.95
C ALA A 208 13.21 -17.03 -1.13
N ASP A 209 14.09 -17.19 -0.13
CA ASP A 209 15.50 -16.83 -0.25
C ASP A 209 16.29 -17.86 -1.08
N ALA A 210 17.56 -17.58 -1.35
CA ALA A 210 18.46 -18.49 -2.07
C ALA A 210 18.62 -19.89 -1.45
N LYS A 211 18.26 -20.06 -0.17
CA LYS A 211 18.28 -21.33 0.58
C LYS A 211 16.91 -22.03 0.58
N GLY A 212 15.90 -21.44 -0.07
CA GLY A 212 14.53 -21.95 -0.10
C GLY A 212 13.72 -21.64 1.16
N GLN A 213 14.22 -20.79 2.06
CA GLN A 213 13.51 -20.39 3.27
C GLN A 213 12.53 -19.26 2.99
N LYS A 214 11.41 -19.23 3.72
CA LYS A 214 10.43 -18.14 3.60
C LYS A 214 11.05 -16.82 4.11
N THR A 215 10.92 -15.76 3.33
CA THR A 215 11.31 -14.40 3.71
C THR A 215 10.24 -13.40 3.28
N VAL A 216 10.16 -12.29 3.99
CA VAL A 216 9.32 -11.14 3.63
C VAL A 216 10.15 -10.04 2.96
N PHE A 217 11.46 -10.26 2.81
CA PHE A 217 12.39 -9.31 2.20
C PHE A 217 12.53 -9.58 0.70
N ASP A 218 12.23 -8.55 -0.09
CA ASP A 218 12.38 -8.62 -1.55
C ASP A 218 13.85 -8.66 -2.00
N PHE A 219 14.75 -8.00 -1.28
CA PHE A 219 16.19 -8.04 -1.58
C PHE A 219 16.87 -9.39 -1.33
N GLU A 220 16.19 -10.31 -0.63
CA GLU A 220 16.64 -11.70 -0.46
C GLU A 220 15.94 -12.65 -1.44
N ALA A 221 14.92 -12.18 -2.15
CA ALA A 221 13.98 -13.02 -2.87
C ALA A 221 14.56 -13.55 -4.19
N ILE A 222 14.53 -14.87 -4.34
CA ILE A 222 14.81 -15.55 -5.63
C ILE A 222 13.53 -16.10 -6.28
N LYS A 223 12.42 -16.12 -5.54
CA LYS A 223 11.13 -16.64 -6.01
C LYS A 223 9.97 -16.11 -5.16
N VAL A 224 8.85 -15.83 -5.81
CA VAL A 224 7.55 -15.62 -5.13
C VAL A 224 6.95 -16.98 -4.75
N LEU A 225 6.70 -17.21 -3.47
CA LEU A 225 6.09 -18.45 -2.96
C LEU A 225 4.57 -18.36 -2.89
N GLU A 226 4.08 -17.29 -2.26
CA GLU A 226 2.67 -17.06 -2.02
C GLU A 226 2.34 -15.61 -2.39
N GLU A 227 1.24 -15.43 -3.10
CA GLU A 227 0.71 -14.11 -3.44
C GLU A 227 -0.81 -14.12 -3.27
N THR A 228 -1.26 -13.61 -2.14
CA THR A 228 -2.67 -13.52 -1.77
C THR A 228 -3.17 -12.08 -1.76
N VAL A 229 -2.39 -11.13 -2.29
CA VAL A 229 -2.81 -9.72 -2.41
C VAL A 229 -4.19 -9.62 -3.06
N LEU A 230 -4.95 -8.61 -2.67
CA LEU A 230 -6.19 -8.29 -3.36
C LEU A 230 -5.85 -7.66 -4.72
N LYS A 231 -6.33 -8.22 -5.83
CA LYS A 231 -6.10 -7.71 -7.19
C LYS A 231 -6.85 -6.38 -7.43
N PRO A 232 -6.46 -5.59 -8.45
CA PRO A 232 -7.11 -4.32 -8.78
C PRO A 232 -8.63 -4.45 -8.82
N GLU A 233 -9.33 -3.67 -8.00
CA GLU A 233 -10.80 -3.57 -7.96
C GLU A 233 -11.55 -4.90 -7.78
N GLU A 234 -10.88 -5.98 -7.34
CA GLU A 234 -11.51 -7.29 -7.26
C GLU A 234 -12.49 -7.40 -6.08
N LYS A 235 -13.40 -8.39 -6.19
CA LYS A 235 -14.21 -8.89 -5.08
C LYS A 235 -13.75 -10.29 -4.72
N ARG A 236 -13.21 -10.46 -3.51
CA ARG A 236 -12.82 -11.77 -2.96
C ARG A 236 -13.82 -12.23 -1.92
N VAL A 237 -14.20 -13.49 -1.97
CA VAL A 237 -15.14 -14.09 -1.01
C VAL A 237 -14.39 -15.07 -0.13
N GLU A 238 -14.41 -14.80 1.18
CA GLU A 238 -13.86 -15.67 2.21
C GLU A 238 -15.00 -16.34 2.97
N THR A 239 -14.82 -17.63 3.27
CA THR A 239 -15.81 -18.41 4.03
C THR A 239 -15.18 -18.94 5.31
N PHE A 240 -15.92 -18.77 6.39
CA PHE A 240 -15.56 -19.23 7.73
C PHE A 240 -16.68 -20.13 8.24
N THR A 241 -16.30 -21.23 8.88
CA THR A 241 -17.25 -22.22 9.38
C THR A 241 -16.85 -22.62 10.79
N PHE A 242 -17.82 -22.63 11.69
CA PHE A 242 -17.61 -22.96 13.10
C PHE A 242 -18.86 -23.57 13.72
N THR A 243 -18.69 -24.17 14.90
CA THR A 243 -19.80 -24.71 15.69
C THR A 243 -20.64 -23.59 16.26
N THR A 244 -21.95 -23.60 16.00
CA THR A 244 -22.90 -22.61 16.53
C THR A 244 -22.84 -22.57 18.07
N PRO A 245 -22.67 -21.39 18.69
CA PRO A 245 -22.68 -21.25 20.14
C PRO A 245 -24.00 -21.74 20.74
N LYS A 246 -23.95 -22.70 21.68
CA LYS A 246 -25.14 -23.39 22.24
C LYS A 246 -25.60 -22.81 23.58
N ASP A 247 -24.74 -22.09 24.30
CA ASP A 247 -25.00 -21.58 25.65
C ASP A 247 -25.62 -20.16 25.67
N THR A 248 -25.98 -19.66 24.49
CA THR A 248 -26.53 -18.32 24.28
C THR A 248 -27.63 -18.34 23.21
N LYS A 249 -28.53 -17.36 23.26
CA LYS A 249 -29.60 -17.18 22.26
C LYS A 249 -29.12 -16.42 21.02
N THR A 250 -28.05 -15.65 21.17
CA THR A 250 -27.44 -14.84 20.11
C THR A 250 -25.92 -14.85 20.28
N PHE A 251 -25.19 -14.57 19.21
CA PHE A 251 -23.74 -14.36 19.24
C PHE A 251 -23.38 -13.20 18.31
N ASP A 252 -22.28 -12.51 18.61
CA ASP A 252 -21.80 -11.42 17.76
C ASP A 252 -20.82 -11.95 16.71
N VAL A 253 -20.98 -11.49 15.48
CA VAL A 253 -20.05 -11.68 14.37
C VAL A 253 -19.31 -10.38 14.16
N GLU A 254 -18.02 -10.36 14.45
CA GLU A 254 -17.15 -9.20 14.25
C GLU A 254 -16.13 -9.51 13.17
N ALA A 255 -16.13 -8.73 12.08
CA ALA A 255 -15.14 -8.84 11.03
C ALA A 255 -14.37 -7.52 10.87
N ILE A 256 -13.04 -7.58 10.90
CA ILE A 256 -12.17 -6.41 10.79
C ILE A 256 -11.16 -6.67 9.67
N LEU A 257 -11.15 -5.78 8.68
CA LEU A 257 -10.09 -5.70 7.68
C LEU A 257 -9.11 -4.61 8.09
N SER A 258 -7.82 -4.92 8.17
CA SER A 258 -6.80 -3.97 8.62
C SER A 258 -5.49 -4.12 7.88
N TYR A 259 -4.71 -3.04 7.81
CA TYR A 259 -3.26 -3.15 7.56
C TYR A 259 -2.59 -3.69 8.81
N ALA A 260 -1.84 -4.77 8.67
CA ALA A 260 -1.08 -5.35 9.77
C ALA A 260 0.12 -4.48 10.16
N PRO A 261 0.61 -4.63 11.41
CA PRO A 261 1.93 -4.16 11.82
C PRO A 261 3.04 -4.58 10.86
N VAL A 262 4.11 -3.78 10.85
CA VAL A 262 5.37 -4.18 10.21
C VAL A 262 5.85 -5.53 10.78
N THR A 263 6.34 -6.40 9.92
CA THR A 263 6.71 -7.77 10.25
C THR A 263 8.06 -8.14 9.64
N GLY A 264 8.74 -9.10 10.25
CA GLY A 264 10.05 -9.57 9.84
C GLY A 264 10.85 -10.14 11.02
N PRO A 265 12.13 -10.50 10.79
CA PRO A 265 13.03 -10.93 11.85
C PRO A 265 13.17 -9.88 12.95
N SER A 266 13.41 -10.33 14.19
CA SER A 266 13.47 -9.45 15.36
C SER A 266 14.49 -8.32 15.22
N ALA A 267 15.65 -8.59 14.62
CA ALA A 267 16.68 -7.57 14.39
C ALA A 267 16.21 -6.43 13.47
N PHE A 268 15.37 -6.75 12.48
CA PHE A 268 14.78 -5.75 11.58
C PHE A 268 13.76 -4.88 12.32
N LEU A 269 12.88 -5.48 13.11
CA LEU A 269 11.88 -4.75 13.91
C LEU A 269 12.55 -3.85 14.95
N GLN A 270 13.60 -4.33 15.62
CA GLN A 270 14.40 -3.55 16.58
C GLN A 270 15.07 -2.35 15.91
N ARG A 271 15.54 -2.50 14.67
CA ARG A 271 16.13 -1.39 13.91
C ARG A 271 15.09 -0.33 13.56
N ILE A 272 13.92 -0.71 13.05
CA ILE A 272 12.82 0.22 12.76
C ILE A 272 12.40 0.97 14.03
N GLU A 273 12.32 0.26 15.16
CA GLU A 273 11.99 0.87 16.45
C GLU A 273 13.04 1.90 16.87
N ALA A 274 14.33 1.57 16.76
CA ALA A 274 15.43 2.45 17.13
C ALA A 274 15.53 3.71 16.24
N GLU A 275 15.16 3.61 14.97
CA GLU A 275 15.15 4.72 14.01
C GLU A 275 13.87 5.57 14.11
N SER A 276 12.79 5.05 14.73
CA SER A 276 11.55 5.81 14.93
C SER A 276 11.65 6.80 16.08
N SER A 277 11.26 8.05 15.82
CA SER A 277 11.04 9.07 16.86
C SER A 277 9.99 8.70 17.92
N LYS A 278 9.16 7.68 17.65
CA LYS A 278 8.10 7.18 18.54
C LYS A 278 8.37 5.76 19.07
N GLY A 279 9.47 5.12 18.68
CA GLY A 279 9.78 3.74 19.08
C GLY A 279 8.64 2.77 18.81
N ALA A 280 8.35 1.86 19.75
CA ALA A 280 7.24 0.89 19.65
C ALA A 280 5.84 1.53 19.54
N GLN A 281 5.69 2.82 19.84
CA GLN A 281 4.42 3.55 19.70
C GLN A 281 4.22 4.11 18.29
N ASP A 282 5.17 3.90 17.38
CA ASP A 282 5.01 4.27 15.98
C ASP A 282 3.82 3.52 15.36
N PRO A 283 2.92 4.20 14.61
CA PRO A 283 1.81 3.56 13.93
C PRO A 283 2.19 2.39 13.02
N VAL A 284 3.44 2.29 12.54
CA VAL A 284 3.89 1.13 11.75
C VAL A 284 3.84 -0.18 12.55
N PHE A 285 3.93 -0.13 13.87
CA PHE A 285 3.80 -1.30 14.76
C PHE A 285 2.36 -1.59 15.18
N GLN A 286 1.39 -0.79 14.72
CA GLN A 286 -0.02 -0.91 15.09
C GLN A 286 -0.85 -1.39 13.90
N SER A 287 -1.90 -2.16 14.20
CA SER A 287 -2.91 -2.48 13.19
C SER A 287 -3.71 -1.22 12.85
N ILE A 288 -3.92 -0.97 11.55
CA ILE A 288 -4.68 0.19 11.08
C ILE A 288 -5.94 -0.32 10.37
N PRO A 289 -7.13 -0.15 10.97
CA PRO A 289 -8.38 -0.61 10.36
C PRO A 289 -8.65 0.05 9.00
N ILE A 290 -9.13 -0.75 8.06
CA ILE A 290 -9.67 -0.33 6.77
C ILE A 290 -11.20 -0.34 6.86
N ALA A 291 -11.78 -1.49 7.20
CA ALA A 291 -13.22 -1.67 7.30
C ALA A 291 -13.56 -2.56 8.51
N LYS A 292 -14.72 -2.31 9.10
CA LYS A 292 -15.23 -3.07 10.25
C LYS A 292 -16.69 -3.43 10.01
N PHE A 293 -17.09 -4.59 10.51
CA PHE A 293 -18.45 -5.08 10.54
C PHE A 293 -18.72 -5.72 11.91
N SER A 294 -19.90 -5.48 12.45
CA SER A 294 -20.37 -6.13 13.67
C SER A 294 -21.89 -6.33 13.57
N GLU A 295 -22.35 -7.54 13.83
CA GLU A 295 -23.78 -7.88 13.83
C GLU A 295 -24.06 -8.93 14.91
N ASN A 296 -25.16 -8.75 15.64
CA ASN A 296 -25.66 -9.76 16.58
C ASN A 296 -26.59 -10.75 15.85
N ILE A 297 -26.21 -12.01 15.83
CA ILE A 297 -26.90 -13.07 15.09
C ILE A 297 -27.73 -13.93 16.04
N PRO A 298 -29.04 -14.11 15.78
CA PRO A 298 -29.85 -15.07 16.51
C PRO A 298 -29.47 -16.51 16.17
N VAL A 299 -29.36 -17.34 17.20
CA VAL A 299 -29.33 -18.80 17.02
C VAL A 299 -30.76 -19.21 16.68
N ALA A 300 -31.00 -19.58 15.42
CA ALA A 300 -32.30 -20.07 14.99
C ALA A 300 -32.70 -21.27 15.87
N ARG A 301 -33.94 -21.25 16.39
CA ARG A 301 -34.51 -22.38 17.14
C ARG A 301 -34.89 -23.53 16.22
#